data_AF-A0A7D7A5S3-F1
#
_entry.id   AF-A0A7D7A5S3-F1
#
_cell.length_a   1.000
_cell.length_b   1.000
_cell.length_c   1.000
_cell.angle_alpha   90.00
_cell.angle_beta   90.00
_cell.angle_gamma   90.00
#
_symmetry.space_group_name_H-M   'P 1'
#
loop_
_entity.id
_entity.type
_entity.pdbx_description
1 polymer ?
#
loop_
_entity_poly.entity_id
_entity_poly.type
_entity_poly.pdbx_seq_one_letter_code
_entity_poly.pdbx_strand_id
1 'polypeptide(L)'
;MNSSEIKRCMNAVNSAINYITIAISREEDTRTNLVNAKNNIKDALGGVPASNMNSSIDGLIRQCDSSLSSLRTNLSRLRAIYSQYQSEYNQAKNK
;
A
#
# COMPACT_ATOMS: atom_id res chain seq x y z
N MET A 1 17.52 -23.24 -10.66
CA MET A 1 16.99 -23.16 -9.29
C MET A 1 16.27 -24.47 -8.99
N ASN A 2 16.60 -25.15 -7.89
CA ASN A 2 15.90 -26.36 -7.46
C ASN A 2 14.60 -26.00 -6.71
N SER A 3 13.72 -26.99 -6.49
CA SER A 3 12.40 -26.75 -5.87
C SER A 3 12.49 -26.15 -4.45
N SER A 4 13.54 -26.45 -3.68
CA SER A 4 13.77 -25.89 -2.35
C SER A 4 14.09 -24.39 -2.41
N GLU A 5 14.94 -23.97 -3.36
CA GLU A 5 15.28 -22.56 -3.58
C GLU A 5 14.06 -21.76 -4.04
N ILE A 6 13.26 -22.29 -4.98
CA ILE A 6 12.02 -21.64 -5.45
C ILE A 6 11.05 -21.44 -4.28
N LYS A 7 10.88 -22.46 -3.41
CA LYS A 7 10.03 -22.36 -2.23
C LYS A 7 10.50 -21.28 -1.24
N ARG A 8 11.81 -21.12 -1.06
CA ARG A 8 12.36 -20.02 -0.22
C ARG A 8 12.04 -18.65 -0.83
N CYS A 9 12.23 -18.48 -2.14
CA CYS A 9 11.86 -17.25 -2.84
C CYS A 9 10.37 -16.94 -2.71
N MET A 10 9.49 -17.94 -2.91
CA MET A 10 8.04 -17.77 -2.72
C MET A 10 7.69 -17.28 -1.32
N ASN A 11 8.27 -17.89 -0.28
CA ASN A 11 8.01 -17.48 1.10
C ASN A 11 8.48 -16.04 1.37
N ALA A 12 9.62 -15.63 0.82
CA ALA A 12 10.12 -14.26 0.93
C ALA A 12 9.19 -13.26 0.23
N VAL A 13 8.74 -13.57 -1.00
CA VAL A 13 7.78 -12.72 -1.73
C VAL A 13 6.44 -12.64 -1.01
N ASN A 14 5.94 -13.75 -0.47
CA ASN A 14 4.70 -13.77 0.32
C ASN A 14 4.81 -12.90 1.58
N SER A 15 5.96 -12.93 2.24
CA SER A 15 6.24 -12.05 3.38
C SER A 15 6.22 -10.57 2.97
N ALA A 16 6.84 -10.24 1.83
CA ALA A 16 6.80 -8.88 1.27
C ALA A 16 5.37 -8.42 0.92
N ILE A 17 4.55 -9.32 0.36
CA ILE A 17 3.12 -9.06 0.07
C ILE A 17 2.38 -8.70 1.37
N ASN A 18 2.61 -9.44 2.45
CA ASN A 18 1.99 -9.17 3.75
C ASN A 18 2.40 -7.79 4.29
N TYR A 19 3.70 -7.46 4.25
CA TYR A 19 4.19 -6.15 4.70
C TYR A 19 3.59 -4.99 3.90
N ILE A 20 3.54 -5.09 2.56
CA ILE A 20 2.93 -4.04 1.73
C ILE A 20 1.43 -3.93 1.99
N THR A 21 0.73 -5.04 2.21
CA THR A 21 -0.70 -5.03 2.53
C THR A 21 -0.97 -4.28 3.84
N ILE A 22 -0.15 -4.52 4.88
CA ILE A 22 -0.21 -3.77 6.14
C ILE A 22 0.11 -2.28 5.92
N ALA A 23 1.11 -1.97 5.11
CA ALA A 23 1.47 -0.59 4.81
C ALA A 23 0.33 0.18 4.11
N ILE A 24 -0.35 -0.46 3.14
CA ILE A 24 -1.53 0.11 2.47
C ILE A 24 -2.62 0.41 3.49
N SER A 25 -2.96 -0.53 4.38
CA SER A 25 -3.99 -0.32 5.40
C SER A 25 -3.66 0.88 6.29
N ARG A 26 -2.41 0.99 6.76
CA ARG A 26 -1.98 2.12 7.61
C ARG A 26 -2.03 3.47 6.89
N GLU A 27 -1.70 3.46 5.60
CA GLU A 27 -1.74 4.67 4.77
C GLU A 27 -3.19 5.10 4.48
N GLU A 28 -4.12 4.15 4.28
CA GLU A 28 -5.55 4.41 4.16
C GLU A 28 -6.14 4.98 5.46
N ASP A 29 -5.76 4.44 6.61
CA ASP A 29 -6.15 4.98 7.92
C ASP A 29 -5.63 6.40 8.12
N THR A 30 -4.36 6.65 7.78
CA THR A 30 -3.74 7.99 7.86
C THR A 30 -4.48 8.99 6.98
N ARG A 31 -4.76 8.62 5.72
CA ARG A 31 -5.54 9.44 4.79
C ARG A 31 -6.93 9.75 5.35
N THR A 32 -7.60 8.76 5.91
CA THR A 32 -8.94 8.92 6.53
C THR A 32 -8.89 9.90 7.70
N ASN A 33 -7.88 9.78 8.57
CA ASN A 33 -7.69 10.70 9.69
C ASN A 33 -7.42 12.14 9.22
N LEU A 34 -6.66 12.34 8.14
CA LEU A 34 -6.44 13.66 7.55
C LEU A 34 -7.72 14.28 6.99
N VAL A 35 -8.56 13.48 6.30
CA VAL A 35 -9.87 13.93 5.81
C VAL A 35 -10.77 14.33 6.97
N ASN A 36 -10.83 13.53 8.03
CA ASN A 36 -11.60 13.84 9.22
C ASN A 36 -11.10 15.11 9.92
N ALA A 37 -9.79 15.28 10.06
CA ALA A 37 -9.18 16.49 10.61
C ALA A 37 -9.55 17.74 9.78
N LYS A 38 -9.51 17.63 8.45
CA LYS A 38 -9.92 18.71 7.53
C LYS A 38 -11.38 19.11 7.76
N ASN A 39 -12.27 18.13 7.88
CA ASN A 39 -13.70 18.37 8.10
C ASN A 39 -13.94 19.02 9.47
N ASN A 40 -13.30 18.52 10.53
CA ASN A 40 -13.43 19.08 11.87
C ASN A 40 -12.97 20.54 11.95
N ILE A 41 -11.89 20.91 11.26
CA ILE A 41 -11.42 22.30 11.18
C ILE A 41 -12.44 23.17 10.45
N LYS A 42 -12.98 22.69 9.32
CA LYS A 42 -14.01 23.40 8.57
C LYS A 42 -15.24 23.68 9.44
N ASP A 43 -15.68 22.69 10.20
CA ASP A 43 -16.85 22.80 11.09
C ASP A 43 -16.59 23.76 12.25
N ALA A 44 -15.41 23.67 12.89
CA ALA A 44 -15.02 24.56 13.99
C ALA A 44 -14.94 26.04 13.57
N LEU A 45 -14.63 26.30 12.30
CA LEU A 45 -14.57 27.65 11.73
C LEU A 45 -15.91 28.13 11.16
N GLY A 46 -17.00 27.38 11.36
CA GLY A 46 -18.32 27.73 10.81
C GLY A 46 -18.33 27.79 9.28
N GLY A 47 -17.50 26.98 8.62
CA GLY A 47 -17.35 26.98 7.16
C GLY A 47 -16.43 28.10 6.62
N VAL A 48 -15.84 28.93 7.47
CA VAL A 48 -14.84 29.92 7.05
C VAL A 48 -13.57 29.19 6.60
N PRO A 49 -13.05 29.46 5.39
CA PRO A 49 -11.84 28.81 4.92
C PRO A 49 -10.60 29.26 5.71
N ALA A 50 -10.02 28.38 6.54
CA ALA A 50 -8.63 28.53 6.98
C ALA A 50 -7.69 28.14 5.82
N SER A 51 -7.57 29.03 4.85
CA SER A 51 -6.87 28.81 3.56
C SER A 51 -5.50 28.15 3.71
N ASN A 52 -4.70 28.58 4.69
CA ASN A 52 -3.36 28.04 4.92
C ASN A 52 -3.38 26.61 5.51
N MET A 53 -4.19 26.34 6.54
CA MET A 53 -4.29 25.01 7.15
C MET A 53 -4.94 23.99 6.22
N ASN A 54 -6.02 24.36 5.53
CA ASN A 54 -6.68 23.49 4.56
C ASN A 54 -5.74 23.12 3.41
N SER A 55 -4.93 24.06 2.93
CA SER A 55 -3.93 23.79 1.89
C SER A 55 -2.85 22.83 2.35
N SER A 56 -2.38 22.95 3.60
CA SER A 56 -1.41 22.00 4.18
C SER A 56 -1.99 20.59 4.32
N ILE A 57 -3.21 20.45 4.82
CA ILE A 57 -3.87 19.14 4.96
C ILE A 57 -4.16 18.53 3.59
N ASP A 58 -4.59 19.33 2.61
CA ASP A 58 -4.75 18.87 1.23
C ASP A 58 -3.42 18.40 0.61
N GLY A 59 -2.31 19.07 0.95
CA GLY A 59 -0.98 18.62 0.58
C GLY A 59 -0.66 17.23 1.14
N LEU A 60 -0.94 16.99 2.42
CA LEU A 60 -0.73 15.69 3.06
C LEU A 60 -1.65 14.60 2.48
N ILE A 61 -2.92 14.90 2.24
CA ILE A 61 -3.85 13.95 1.60
C ILE A 61 -3.34 13.54 0.21
N ARG A 62 -2.86 14.48 -0.60
CA ARG A 62 -2.27 14.18 -1.92
C ARG A 62 -1.01 13.33 -1.81
N GLN A 63 -0.18 13.55 -0.79
CA GLN A 63 0.98 12.70 -0.53
C GLN A 63 0.56 11.28 -0.18
N CYS A 64 -0.46 11.10 0.67
CA CYS A 64 -1.02 9.77 0.97
C CYS A 64 -1.59 9.10 -0.29
N ASP A 65 -2.31 9.84 -1.13
CA ASP A 65 -2.85 9.31 -2.39
C ASP A 65 -1.73 8.82 -3.33
N SER A 66 -0.63 9.58 -3.44
CA SER A 66 0.55 9.19 -4.21
C SER A 66 1.26 7.96 -3.64
N SER A 67 1.43 7.92 -2.32
CA SER A 67 2.01 6.78 -1.58
C SER A 67 1.17 5.51 -1.79
N LEU A 68 -0.15 5.59 -1.61
CA LEU A 68 -1.09 4.50 -1.83
C LEU A 68 -1.03 3.94 -3.25
N SER A 69 -0.98 4.82 -4.26
CA SER A 69 -0.85 4.42 -5.66
C SER A 69 0.44 3.60 -5.90
N SER A 70 1.55 4.08 -5.32
CA SER A 70 2.86 3.41 -5.43
C SER A 70 2.87 2.06 -4.69
N LEU A 71 2.33 2.00 -3.48
CA LEU A 71 2.22 0.78 -2.69
C LEU A 71 1.34 -0.27 -3.39
N ARG A 72 0.17 0.13 -3.93
CA ARG A 72 -0.72 -0.76 -4.70
C ARG A 72 -0.05 -1.28 -5.97
N THR A 73 0.72 -0.44 -6.67
CA THR A 73 1.52 -0.87 -7.82
C THR A 73 2.55 -1.92 -7.42
N ASN A 74 3.27 -1.70 -6.32
CA ASN A 74 4.24 -2.66 -5.81
C ASN A 74 3.60 -3.97 -5.36
N LEU A 75 2.43 -3.91 -4.71
CA LEU A 75 1.66 -5.10 -4.34
C LEU A 75 1.30 -5.95 -5.56
N SER A 76 0.80 -5.32 -6.63
CA SER A 76 0.47 -6.01 -7.88
C SER A 76 1.69 -6.67 -8.51
N ARG A 77 2.85 -6.00 -8.51
CA ARG A 77 4.12 -6.57 -9.00
C ARG A 77 4.56 -7.78 -8.17
N LEU A 78 4.52 -7.69 -6.84
CA LEU A 78 4.87 -8.81 -5.97
C LEU A 78 3.93 -10.01 -6.17
N ARG A 79 2.63 -9.78 -6.34
CA ARG A 79 1.67 -10.86 -6.64
C ARG A 79 1.98 -11.54 -7.97
N ALA A 80 2.36 -10.79 -9.00
CA ALA A 80 2.77 -11.36 -10.28
C ALA A 80 4.04 -12.21 -10.14
N ILE A 81 5.05 -11.71 -9.41
CA ILE A 81 6.29 -12.46 -9.13
C ILE A 81 5.99 -13.74 -8.35
N TYR A 82 5.13 -13.67 -7.33
CA TYR A 82 4.73 -14.86 -6.56
C TYR A 82 4.05 -15.91 -7.46
N SER A 83 3.14 -15.48 -8.33
CA SER A 83 2.46 -16.37 -9.29
C SER A 83 3.45 -17.03 -10.25
N GLN A 84 4.47 -16.30 -10.70
CA GLN A 84 5.53 -16.86 -11.54
C GLN A 84 6.31 -17.95 -10.79
N TYR A 85 6.79 -17.66 -9.58
CA TYR A 85 7.50 -18.66 -8.78
C TYR A 85 6.64 -19.88 -8.43
N GLN A 86 5.34 -19.70 -8.21
CA GLN A 86 4.42 -20.80 -7.98
C GLN A 86 4.32 -21.73 -9.21
N SER A 87 4.28 -21.15 -10.42
CA SER A 87 4.33 -21.91 -11.67
C SER A 87 5.64 -22.69 -11.81
N GLU A 88 6.78 -22.02 -11.60
CA GLU A 88 8.11 -22.63 -11.66
C GLU A 88 8.28 -23.76 -10.64
N TYR A 89 7.79 -23.58 -9.41
CA TYR A 89 7.82 -24.59 -8.36
C TYR A 89 7.04 -25.84 -8.76
N ASN A 90 5.82 -25.66 -9.32
CA ASN A 90 4.99 -26.78 -9.77
C ASN A 90 5.66 -27.54 -10.93
N GLN A 91 6.27 -26.84 -11.87
CA GLN A 91 7.02 -27.47 -12.97
C GLN A 91 8.24 -28.25 -12.46
N ALA A 92 8.98 -27.69 -11.49
CA ALA A 92 10.15 -28.33 -10.89
C ALA A 92 9.81 -29.54 -10.02
N LYS A 93 8.58 -29.63 -9.50
CA LYS A 93 8.10 -30.78 -8.71
C LYS A 93 7.64 -31.95 -9.60
N ASN A 94 7.22 -31.67 -10.83
CA ASN A 94 6.70 -32.65 -11.78
C ASN A 94 7.78 -33.19 -12.75
N LYS A 95 9.05 -32.83 -12.54
CA LYS A 95 10.22 -33.34 -13.25
C LYS A 95 11.07 -34.15 -12.28
#